data_AF-A0A956PQK1-F1
#
_entry.id   AF-A0A956PQK1-F1
#
_cell.length_a   1.000
_cell.length_b   1.000
_cell.length_c   1.000
_cell.angle_alpha   90.00
_cell.angle_beta   90.00
_cell.angle_gamma   90.00
#
_symmetry.space_group_name_H-M   'P 1'
#
loop_
_entity.id
_entity.type
_entity.pdbx_description
1 polymer ?
#
loop_
_entity_poly.entity_id
_entity_poly.type
_entity_poly.pdbx_seq_one_letter_code
_entity_poly.pdbx_strand_id
1 'polypeptide(L)'
;KKAFAEKHPASPVADLETEAFLEAIPPESDRLVLRVVSDSVGTDLPLDFGAFTTDQGFPDVRAIGLKVMTRPHLLPGLLRLGREAGLATRMLARELESQRELLWNCHGTVSE
;
A
#
# COMPACT_ATOMS: atom_id res chain seq x y z
N LYS A 1 7.33 10.20 -4.20
CA LYS A 1 8.23 9.73 -3.11
C LYS A 1 9.45 10.62 -2.93
N LYS A 2 10.33 10.74 -3.93
CA LYS A 2 11.53 11.60 -3.84
C LYS A 2 11.23 13.06 -3.47
N ALA A 3 10.31 13.70 -4.19
CA ALA A 3 9.87 15.07 -3.88
C ALA A 3 9.25 15.23 -2.48
N PHE A 4 8.63 14.18 -1.94
CA PHE A 4 8.10 14.19 -0.57
C PHE A 4 9.25 14.08 0.45
N ALA A 5 10.18 13.14 0.24
CA ALA A 5 11.34 12.96 1.11
C ALA A 5 12.24 14.21 1.16
N GLU A 6 12.41 14.90 0.02
CA GLU A 6 13.15 16.17 -0.04
C GLU A 6 12.46 17.30 0.73
N LYS A 7 11.13 17.37 0.70
CA LYS A 7 10.34 18.37 1.44
C LYS A 7 10.19 18.05 2.93
N HIS A 8 10.26 16.77 3.30
CA HIS A 8 10.03 16.28 4.66
C HIS A 8 11.16 15.36 5.12
N PRO A 9 12.41 15.87 5.28
CA PRO A 9 13.59 15.04 5.57
C PRO A 9 13.55 14.35 6.94
N ALA A 10 12.72 14.83 7.87
CA ALA A 10 12.49 14.21 9.17
C ALA A 10 11.40 13.13 9.15
N SER A 11 10.65 12.97 8.04
CA SER A 11 9.61 11.95 7.95
C SER A 11 10.21 10.62 7.51
N PRO A 12 10.14 9.55 8.35
CA PRO A 12 10.69 8.25 8.00
C PRO A 12 9.86 7.50 6.95
N VAL A 13 8.60 7.91 6.74
CA VAL A 13 7.66 7.24 5.83
C VAL A 13 6.93 8.30 5.00
N ALA A 14 6.72 7.98 3.72
CA ALA A 14 5.80 8.72 2.85
C ALA A 14 4.49 7.95 2.78
N ASP A 15 3.44 8.54 3.32
CA ASP A 15 2.08 8.01 3.37
C ASP A 15 1.15 9.06 2.75
N LEU A 16 0.37 8.65 1.76
CA LEU A 16 -0.43 9.57 0.95
C LEU A 16 -1.93 9.44 1.22
N GLU A 17 -2.36 8.42 1.97
CA GLU A 17 -3.78 8.06 2.06
C GLU A 17 -4.31 8.14 3.49
N THR A 18 -3.46 7.95 4.51
CA THR A 18 -3.93 7.96 5.91
C THR A 18 -4.61 9.27 6.29
N GLU A 19 -4.16 10.42 5.80
CA GLU A 19 -4.80 11.71 6.12
C GLU A 19 -6.26 11.75 5.62
N ALA A 20 -6.49 11.35 4.37
CA ALA A 20 -7.84 11.28 3.80
C ALA A 20 -8.74 10.27 4.54
N PHE A 21 -8.19 9.13 4.97
CA PHE A 21 -8.93 8.17 5.79
C PHE A 21 -9.26 8.72 7.17
N LEU A 22 -8.35 9.46 7.80
CA LEU A 22 -8.58 10.06 9.12
C LEU A 22 -9.60 11.19 9.07
N GLU A 23 -9.69 11.95 7.98
CA GLU A 23 -10.73 12.96 7.77
C GLU A 23 -12.13 12.35 7.62
N ALA A 24 -12.22 11.15 7.05
CA ALA A 24 -13.49 10.44 6.86
C ALA A 24 -14.05 9.81 8.15
N ILE A 25 -13.24 9.69 9.21
CA ILE A 25 -13.63 9.08 10.49
C ILE A 25 -13.97 10.20 11.50
N PRO A 26 -15.02 10.08 12.32
CA PRO A 26 -15.34 11.06 13.36
C PRO A 26 -14.20 11.21 14.40
N PRO A 27 -13.82 12.42 14.82
CA PRO A 27 -12.65 12.67 15.69
C PRO A 27 -12.72 11.95 17.05
N GLU A 28 -13.92 11.64 17.53
CA GLU A 28 -14.20 10.94 18.77
C GLU A 28 -14.05 9.41 18.71
N SER A 29 -13.85 8.84 17.52
CA SER A 29 -13.67 7.39 17.37
C SER A 29 -12.26 6.96 17.75
N ASP A 30 -12.13 5.84 18.49
CA ASP A 30 -10.84 5.19 18.69
C ASP A 30 -10.26 4.72 17.35
N ARG A 31 -8.95 4.93 17.15
CA ARG A 31 -8.28 4.62 15.88
C ARG A 31 -6.97 3.90 16.12
N LEU A 32 -6.76 2.84 15.36
CA LEU A 32 -5.49 2.16 15.24
C LEU A 32 -5.04 2.26 13.78
N VAL A 33 -3.89 2.90 13.55
CA VAL A 33 -3.30 3.03 12.22
C VAL A 33 -2.12 2.07 12.14
N LEU A 34 -2.27 1.03 11.32
CA LEU A 34 -1.20 0.10 11.03
C LEU A 34 -0.60 0.42 9.65
N ARG A 35 0.72 0.63 9.60
CA ARG A 35 1.45 0.99 8.39
C ARG A 35 2.42 -0.11 8.00
N VAL A 36 2.45 -0.44 6.71
CA VAL A 36 3.44 -1.35 6.14
C VAL A 36 4.22 -0.61 5.07
N VAL A 37 5.54 -0.55 5.26
CA VAL A 37 6.46 0.05 4.29
C VAL A 37 6.76 -1.00 3.23
N SER A 38 6.19 -0.83 2.04
CA SER A 38 6.34 -1.77 0.93
C SER A 38 7.61 -1.54 0.09
N ASP A 39 8.13 -0.31 0.07
CA ASP A 39 9.29 0.07 -0.73
C ASP A 39 10.04 1.29 -0.16
N SER A 40 11.17 1.64 -0.79
CA SER A 40 12.01 2.78 -0.40
C SER A 40 11.95 3.93 -1.41
N VAL A 41 12.41 5.11 -1.01
CA VAL A 41 12.47 6.30 -1.87
C VAL A 41 13.31 6.09 -3.14
N GLY A 42 14.34 5.24 -3.08
CA GLY A 42 15.18 4.89 -4.23
C GLY A 42 14.56 3.84 -5.17
N THR A 43 13.35 3.37 -4.85
CA THR A 43 12.69 2.31 -5.60
C THR A 43 11.60 2.92 -6.48
N ASP A 44 11.89 2.98 -7.77
CA ASP A 44 10.92 3.39 -8.78
C ASP A 44 9.99 2.23 -9.16
N LEU A 45 8.76 2.61 -9.51
CA LEU A 45 7.81 1.68 -10.11
C LEU A 45 8.29 1.35 -11.53
N PRO A 46 8.21 0.08 -11.96
CA PRO A 46 8.61 -0.33 -13.31
C PRO A 46 7.66 0.22 -14.39
N LEU A 47 6.47 0.69 -13.99
CA LEU A 47 5.43 1.23 -14.84
C LEU A 47 4.73 2.39 -14.13
N ASP A 48 4.24 3.34 -14.91
CA ASP A 48 3.21 4.25 -14.46
C ASP A 48 1.87 3.52 -14.47
N PHE A 49 1.51 2.90 -13.35
CA PHE A 49 0.26 2.14 -13.24
C PHE A 49 -0.98 3.02 -13.39
N GLY A 50 -0.90 4.34 -13.14
CA GLY A 50 -2.04 5.24 -13.32
C GLY A 50 -2.52 5.29 -14.77
N ALA A 51 -1.59 5.17 -15.73
CA ALA A 51 -1.89 5.07 -17.16
C ALA A 51 -2.46 3.69 -17.58
N PHE A 52 -2.45 2.70 -16.67
CA PHE A 52 -2.92 1.34 -16.90
C PHE A 52 -4.01 0.96 -15.88
N THR A 53 -4.78 1.93 -15.40
CA THR A 53 -5.91 1.71 -14.51
C THR A 53 -7.21 1.79 -15.31
N THR A 54 -8.12 0.85 -15.05
CA THR A 54 -9.49 0.86 -15.58
C THR A 54 -10.32 1.96 -14.92
N ASP A 55 -11.49 2.28 -15.49
CA ASP A 55 -12.42 3.27 -14.91
C ASP A 55 -12.90 2.90 -13.49
N GLN A 56 -12.74 1.64 -13.09
CA GLN A 56 -13.10 1.10 -11.78
C GLN A 56 -11.93 1.13 -10.77
N GLY A 57 -10.78 1.71 -11.14
CA GLY A 57 -9.61 1.77 -10.25
C GLY A 57 -8.77 0.49 -10.22
N PHE A 58 -9.11 -0.54 -11.01
CA PHE A 58 -8.33 -1.78 -11.07
C PHE A 58 -7.25 -1.74 -12.16
N PRO A 59 -6.11 -2.42 -11.98
CA PRO A 59 -5.09 -2.55 -13.04
C PRO A 59 -5.65 -3.25 -14.29
N ASP A 60 -5.43 -2.66 -15.47
CA ASP A 60 -5.70 -3.29 -16.77
C ASP A 60 -4.60 -4.30 -17.10
N VAL A 61 -4.84 -5.54 -16.69
CA VAL A 61 -3.90 -6.66 -16.90
C VAL A 61 -3.56 -6.89 -18.38
N ARG A 62 -4.51 -6.61 -19.30
CA ARG A 62 -4.27 -6.82 -20.74
C ARG A 62 -3.33 -5.76 -21.29
N ALA A 63 -3.58 -4.49 -20.97
CA ALA A 63 -2.72 -3.39 -21.39
C ALA A 63 -1.31 -3.52 -20.78
N ILE A 64 -1.21 -3.92 -19.52
CA ILE A 64 0.06 -4.22 -18.85
C ILE A 64 0.77 -5.37 -19.55
N GLY A 65 0.07 -6.48 -19.83
CA GLY A 65 0.65 -7.65 -20.52
C GLY A 65 1.22 -7.28 -21.89
N LEU A 66 0.49 -6.52 -22.70
CA LEU A 66 0.95 -6.03 -24.00
C LEU A 66 2.18 -5.11 -23.86
N LYS A 67 2.18 -4.24 -22.86
CA LYS A 67 3.32 -3.36 -22.57
C LYS A 67 4.58 -4.16 -22.23
N VAL A 68 4.44 -5.23 -21.44
CA VAL A 68 5.55 -6.11 -21.07
C VAL A 68 6.06 -6.91 -22.28
N MET A 69 5.17 -7.43 -23.12
CA MET A 69 5.57 -8.12 -24.36
C MET A 69 6.40 -7.23 -25.28
N THR A 70 6.06 -5.94 -25.39
CA THR A 70 6.82 -4.96 -26.21
C THR A 70 8.08 -4.44 -25.52
N ARG A 71 8.22 -4.61 -24.19
CA ARG A 71 9.34 -4.12 -23.39
C ARG A 71 9.73 -5.16 -22.32
N PRO A 72 10.37 -6.27 -22.71
CA PRO A 72 10.65 -7.38 -21.79
C PRO A 72 11.61 -7.02 -20.65
N HIS A 73 12.41 -5.96 -20.79
CA HIS A 73 13.27 -5.44 -19.73
C HIS A 73 12.50 -4.92 -18.50
N LEU A 74 11.18 -4.72 -18.61
CA LEU A 74 10.31 -4.36 -17.48
C LEU A 74 9.96 -5.56 -16.58
N LEU A 75 10.07 -6.78 -17.12
CA LEU A 75 9.66 -8.00 -16.43
C LEU A 75 10.39 -8.21 -15.09
N PRO A 76 11.73 -8.04 -14.98
CA PRO A 76 12.42 -8.15 -13.69
C PRO A 76 11.89 -7.16 -12.64
N GLY A 77 11.60 -5.92 -13.05
CA GLY A 77 11.05 -4.90 -12.16
C GLY A 77 9.66 -5.24 -11.66
N LEU A 78 8.81 -5.80 -12.52
CA LEU A 78 7.47 -6.27 -12.15
C LEU A 78 7.50 -7.50 -11.24
N LEU A 79 8.40 -8.45 -11.52
CA LEU A 79 8.59 -9.62 -10.64
C LEU A 79 9.09 -9.21 -9.26
N ARG A 80 10.03 -8.25 -9.20
CA ARG A 80 10.50 -7.67 -7.94
C ARG A 80 9.35 -7.01 -7.18
N LEU A 81 8.59 -6.14 -7.85
CA LEU A 81 7.42 -5.46 -7.26
C LEU A 81 6.41 -6.47 -6.70
N GLY A 82 6.08 -7.52 -7.46
CA GLY A 82 5.15 -8.57 -7.00
C GLY A 82 5.66 -9.33 -5.77
N ARG A 83 6.97 -9.60 -5.70
CA ARG A 83 7.58 -10.25 -4.52
C ARG A 83 7.53 -9.34 -3.29
N GLU A 84 7.87 -8.07 -3.44
CA GLU A 84 7.85 -7.07 -2.37
C GLU A 84 6.43 -6.83 -1.86
N ALA A 85 5.46 -6.63 -2.76
CA ALA A 85 4.05 -6.49 -2.40
C ALA A 85 3.50 -7.73 -1.69
N GLY A 86 3.88 -8.93 -2.15
CA GLY A 86 3.51 -10.19 -1.50
C GLY A 86 4.13 -10.33 -0.11
N LEU A 87 5.38 -9.89 0.10
CA LEU A 87 6.01 -9.86 1.42
C LEU A 87 5.32 -8.86 2.35
N ALA A 88 5.08 -7.64 1.87
CA ALA A 88 4.37 -6.59 2.61
C ALA A 88 2.98 -7.07 3.06
N THR A 89 2.22 -7.68 2.15
CA THR A 89 0.88 -8.23 2.46
C THR A 89 0.94 -9.33 3.52
N ARG A 90 1.92 -10.24 3.44
CA ARG A 90 2.10 -11.30 4.46
C ARG A 90 2.49 -10.73 5.81
N MET A 91 3.35 -9.72 5.85
CA MET A 91 3.72 -9.03 7.08
C MET A 91 2.52 -8.30 7.69
N LEU A 92 1.74 -7.61 6.86
CA LEU A 92 0.50 -6.97 7.29
C LEU A 92 -0.48 -7.99 7.89
N ALA A 93 -0.74 -9.09 7.17
CA ALA A 93 -1.65 -10.13 7.64
C ALA A 93 -1.19 -10.75 8.97
N ARG A 94 0.11 -10.99 9.13
CA ARG A 94 0.68 -11.50 10.38
C ARG A 94 0.53 -10.52 11.53
N GLU A 95 0.75 -9.23 11.28
CA GLU A 95 0.63 -8.20 12.31
C GLU A 95 -0.84 -7.96 12.70
N LEU A 96 -1.77 -8.00 11.74
CA LEU A 96 -3.20 -7.97 12.01
C LEU A 96 -3.63 -9.18 12.86
N GLU A 97 -3.11 -10.36 12.56
CA GLU A 97 -3.40 -11.57 13.37
C GLU A 97 -2.82 -11.45 14.78
N SER A 98 -1.61 -10.88 14.97
CA SER A 98 -1.07 -10.70 16.32
C SER A 98 -1.80 -9.63 17.12
N GLN A 99 -2.40 -8.64 16.45
CA GLN A 99 -3.22 -7.62 17.10
C GLN A 99 -4.71 -7.98 17.15
N ARG A 100 -5.08 -9.19 16.75
CA ARG A 100 -6.47 -9.66 16.65
C ARG A 100 -7.25 -9.52 17.96
N GLU A 101 -6.64 -9.83 19.10
CA GLU A 101 -7.28 -9.64 20.42
C GLU A 101 -7.48 -8.17 20.76
N LEU A 102 -6.49 -7.31 20.48
CA LEU A 102 -6.62 -5.86 20.67
C LEU A 102 -7.74 -5.31 19.78
N LEU A 103 -7.76 -5.68 18.51
CA LEU A 103 -8.78 -5.27 17.54
C LEU A 103 -10.19 -5.70 17.96
N TRP A 104 -10.36 -6.91 18.49
CA TRP A 104 -11.67 -7.35 18.99
C TRP A 104 -12.08 -6.71 20.31
N ASN A 105 -11.14 -6.51 21.23
CA ASN A 105 -11.43 -5.92 22.53
C ASN A 105 -11.72 -4.42 22.42
N CYS A 106 -11.06 -3.71 21.49
CA CYS A 106 -11.35 -2.30 21.20
C CYS A 106 -12.73 -2.08 20.56
N HIS A 107 -13.29 -3.09 19.89
CA HIS A 107 -14.62 -3.01 19.30
C HIS A 107 -15.76 -3.47 20.22
N GLY A 108 -15.45 -3.86 21.47
CA GLY A 108 -16.45 -4.29 22.44
C GLY A 108 -17.45 -5.25 21.81
N THR A 109 -17.01 -6.44 21.39
CA THR A 109 -17.95 -7.45 20.91
C THR A 109 -18.94 -7.77 22.02
N VAL A 110 -20.14 -7.20 21.85
CA VAL A 110 -21.47 -7.75 22.12
C VAL A 110 -21.34 -9.20 22.60
N SER A 111 -21.51 -9.41 23.90
CA SER A 111 -21.74 -10.75 24.43
C SER A 111 -22.94 -11.36 23.71
N GLU A 112 -22.76 -12.55 23.15
CA GLU A 112 -23.87 -13.50 22.91
C GLU A 112 -24.54 -13.89 24.23
#